data_AF-A0A3M1YVL1-F1
#
_entry.id   AF-A0A3M1YVL1-F1
#
_cell.length_a   1.000
_cell.length_b   1.000
_cell.length_c   1.000
_cell.angle_alpha   90.00
_cell.angle_beta   90.00
_cell.angle_gamma   90.00
#
_symmetry.space_group_name_H-M   'P 1'
#
loop_
_entity.id
_entity.type
_entity.pdbx_description
1 polymer ?
#
loop_
_entity_poly.entity_id
_entity_poly.type
_entity_poly.pdbx_seq_one_letter_code
_entity_poly.pdbx_strand_id
1 'polypeptide(L)'
;MQIYTSPQPVDKARAFAALPPEWPHDPLPQIRDMLRQTRQKVVILDDDPTGTQTAHDVPVLTHWSSEVLLHEFQNELPAFFILTNTRSMDEDAARELNLQIGHNLQQASQQTGRPFTVISRSDST
;
A
#
# COMPACT_ATOMS: atom_id res chain seq x y z
N MET A 1 6.56 18.89 27.91
CA MET A 1 5.22 19.54 27.91
C MET A 1 5.06 20.25 26.57
N GLN A 2 4.55 19.55 25.55
CA GLN A 2 4.29 20.17 24.25
C GLN A 2 2.99 20.97 24.32
N ILE A 3 3.08 22.24 23.96
CA ILE A 3 1.96 23.19 23.95
C ILE A 3 1.15 22.87 22.69
N TYR A 4 0.06 22.12 22.84
CA TYR A 4 -0.92 21.94 21.76
C TYR A 4 -1.57 23.30 21.50
N THR A 5 -1.11 23.97 20.45
CA THR A 5 -1.72 25.21 19.99
C THR A 5 -3.00 24.81 19.27
N SER A 6 -4.16 25.24 19.76
CA SER A 6 -5.43 24.98 19.07
C SER A 6 -5.32 25.50 17.63
N PRO A 7 -5.75 24.71 16.62
CA PRO A 7 -5.66 25.12 15.23
C PRO A 7 -6.43 26.43 15.06
N GLN A 8 -5.74 27.44 14.53
CA GLN A 8 -6.36 28.74 14.28
C GLN A 8 -7.34 28.61 13.12
N PRO A 9 -8.53 29.25 13.21
CA PRO A 9 -9.47 29.29 12.10
C PRO A 9 -8.79 29.85 10.85
N VAL A 10 -8.87 29.11 9.74
CA VAL A 10 -8.42 29.56 8.42
C VAL A 10 -9.60 30.14 7.64
N ASP A 11 -9.35 31.22 6.91
CA ASP A 11 -10.34 31.80 6.01
C ASP A 11 -10.67 30.79 4.90
N LYS A 12 -11.96 30.46 4.75
CA LYS A 12 -12.44 29.46 3.80
C LYS A 12 -12.04 29.82 2.38
N ALA A 13 -12.27 31.05 1.93
CA ALA A 13 -12.00 31.46 0.56
C ALA A 13 -10.51 31.34 0.23
N ARG A 14 -9.64 31.79 1.14
CA ARG A 14 -8.18 31.66 1.03
C ARG A 14 -7.73 30.21 1.00
N ALA A 15 -8.30 29.35 1.84
CA ALA A 15 -7.96 27.92 1.88
C ALA A 15 -8.32 27.22 0.56
N PHE A 16 -9.53 27.45 0.04
CA PHE A 16 -9.97 26.88 -1.23
C PHE A 16 -9.17 27.42 -2.42
N ALA A 17 -8.81 28.70 -2.41
CA ALA A 17 -7.98 29.30 -3.46
C ALA A 17 -6.53 28.80 -3.46
N ALA A 18 -6.06 28.22 -2.35
CA ALA A 18 -4.72 27.64 -2.24
C ALA A 18 -4.67 26.14 -2.63
N LEU A 19 -5.83 25.52 -2.91
CA LEU A 19 -5.84 24.14 -3.38
C LEU A 19 -5.18 24.04 -4.75
N PRO A 20 -4.49 22.93 -5.05
CA PRO A 20 -4.05 22.64 -6.41
C PRO A 20 -5.24 22.67 -7.37
N PRO A 21 -5.03 23.06 -8.64
CA PRO A 21 -6.07 22.93 -9.64
C PRO A 21 -6.51 21.48 -9.75
N GLU A 22 -7.79 21.28 -10.05
CA GLU A 22 -8.30 19.94 -10.38
C GLU A 22 -7.57 19.37 -11.59
N TRP A 23 -7.44 18.04 -11.63
CA TRP A 23 -6.86 17.38 -12.78
C TRP A 23 -7.76 17.61 -14.00
N PRO A 24 -7.20 18.00 -15.16
CA PRO A 24 -8.00 18.36 -16.34
C PRO A 24 -8.74 17.16 -16.96
N HIS A 25 -8.36 15.94 -16.60
CA HIS A 25 -9.01 14.70 -17.01
C HIS A 25 -8.92 13.66 -15.90
N ASP A 26 -9.75 12.62 -15.98
CA ASP A 26 -9.64 11.44 -15.10
C ASP A 26 -8.29 10.73 -15.34
N PRO A 27 -7.42 10.60 -14.33
CA PRO A 27 -6.13 9.91 -14.48
C PRO A 27 -6.26 8.38 -14.46
N LEU A 28 -7.40 7.81 -14.03
CA LEU A 28 -7.55 6.37 -13.83
C LEU A 28 -7.32 5.54 -15.11
N PRO A 29 -7.79 5.93 -16.31
CA PRO A 29 -7.48 5.20 -17.53
C PRO A 29 -5.97 5.10 -17.81
N GLN A 30 -5.25 6.22 -17.65
CA GLN A 30 -3.79 6.27 -17.88
C GLN A 30 -3.03 5.42 -16.87
N ILE A 31 -3.42 5.46 -15.59
CA ILE A 31 -2.82 4.62 -14.54
C ILE A 31 -3.04 3.13 -14.87
N ARG A 32 -4.25 2.75 -15.28
CA ARG A 32 -4.56 1.36 -15.66
C ARG A 32 -3.75 0.91 -16.88
N ASP A 33 -3.57 1.76 -17.88
CA ASP A 33 -2.73 1.47 -19.05
C ASP A 33 -1.26 1.30 -18.67
N MET A 34 -0.73 2.19 -17.84
CA MET A 34 0.62 2.09 -17.33
C MET A 34 0.84 0.78 -16.55
N LEU A 35 -0.07 0.41 -15.65
CA LEU A 35 0.01 -0.84 -14.88
C LEU A 35 -0.07 -2.09 -15.78
N ARG A 36 -0.89 -2.05 -16.84
CA ARG A 36 -0.96 -3.14 -17.84
C ARG A 36 0.35 -3.28 -18.63
N GLN A 37 0.94 -2.16 -19.06
CA GLN A 37 2.17 -2.15 -19.85
C GLN A 37 3.38 -2.62 -19.05
N THR A 38 3.51 -2.19 -17.79
CA THR A 38 4.64 -2.57 -16.93
C THR A 38 4.48 -3.96 -16.32
N ARG A 39 3.25 -4.52 -16.34
CA ARG A 39 2.86 -5.73 -15.60
C ARG A 39 3.23 -5.66 -14.12
N GLN A 40 3.40 -4.44 -13.59
CA GLN A 40 3.84 -4.22 -12.22
C GLN A 40 2.76 -4.66 -11.25
N LYS A 41 3.15 -5.46 -10.25
CA LYS A 41 2.26 -5.87 -9.17
C LYS A 41 2.32 -4.88 -8.02
N VAL A 42 1.17 -4.49 -7.47
CA VAL A 42 1.08 -3.63 -6.30
C VAL A 42 0.90 -4.50 -5.05
N VAL A 43 1.83 -4.39 -4.11
CA VAL A 43 1.76 -5.10 -2.83
C VAL A 43 1.39 -4.09 -1.76
N ILE A 44 0.29 -4.31 -1.06
CA ILE A 44 -0.13 -3.45 0.04
C ILE A 44 0.19 -4.16 1.35
N LEU A 45 1.04 -3.57 2.18
CA LEU A 45 1.27 -4.02 3.55
C LEU A 45 0.28 -3.29 4.44
N ASP A 46 -0.65 -4.02 5.04
CA ASP A 46 -1.71 -3.49 5.90
C ASP A 46 -1.46 -3.91 7.35
N ASP A 47 -1.24 -2.93 8.23
CA ASP A 47 -0.95 -3.18 9.64
C ASP A 47 -2.18 -3.47 10.50
N ASP A 48 -3.39 -3.29 9.94
CA ASP A 48 -4.67 -3.51 10.61
C ASP A 48 -5.69 -4.25 9.70
N PRO A 49 -6.31 -5.35 10.17
CA PRO A 49 -7.36 -6.04 9.43
C PRO A 49 -8.56 -5.17 9.06
N THR A 50 -8.85 -4.08 9.76
CA THR A 50 -10.02 -3.22 9.45
C THR A 50 -9.92 -2.60 8.06
N GLY A 51 -8.69 -2.29 7.61
CA GLY A 51 -8.45 -1.62 6.35
C GLY A 51 -8.87 -2.43 5.13
N THR A 52 -8.69 -3.75 5.18
CA THR A 52 -8.97 -4.68 4.08
C THR A 52 -10.46 -4.97 3.86
N GLN A 53 -11.34 -4.63 4.82
CA GLN A 53 -12.77 -4.98 4.78
C GLN A 53 -13.58 -4.27 3.68
N THR A 54 -13.01 -3.22 3.08
CA THR A 54 -13.66 -2.41 2.03
C THR A 54 -13.16 -2.75 0.62
N ALA A 55 -12.21 -3.68 0.50
CA ALA A 55 -11.65 -4.08 -0.78
C ALA A 55 -12.39 -5.28 -1.37
N HIS A 56 -12.63 -5.26 -2.68
CA HIS A 56 -13.27 -6.34 -3.42
C HIS A 56 -12.36 -6.84 -4.53
N ASP A 57 -12.47 -8.13 -4.86
CA ASP A 57 -11.74 -8.78 -5.96
C ASP A 57 -10.21 -8.61 -5.92
N VAL A 58 -9.66 -8.53 -4.71
CA VAL A 58 -8.22 -8.43 -4.46
C VAL A 58 -7.81 -9.44 -3.37
N PRO A 59 -6.76 -10.25 -3.59
CA PRO A 59 -6.33 -11.23 -2.61
C PRO A 59 -5.84 -10.55 -1.33
N VAL A 60 -6.14 -11.17 -0.19
CA VAL A 60 -5.61 -10.78 1.12
C VAL A 60 -4.86 -11.97 1.70
N LEU A 61 -3.54 -11.84 1.78
CA LEU A 61 -2.67 -12.87 2.32
C LEU A 61 -2.45 -12.62 3.81
N THR A 62 -2.63 -13.67 4.62
CA THR A 62 -2.35 -13.66 6.07
C THR A 62 -1.04 -14.37 6.42
N HIS A 63 -0.30 -14.83 5.39
CA HIS A 63 1.03 -15.42 5.50
C HIS A 63 1.84 -15.10 4.23
N TRP A 64 3.16 -15.01 4.37
CA TRP A 64 4.07 -14.50 3.34
C TRP A 64 5.29 -15.42 3.14
N SER A 65 5.08 -16.73 3.15
CA SER A 65 6.14 -17.66 2.76
C SER A 65 6.53 -17.43 1.30
N SER A 66 7.77 -17.77 0.94
CA SER A 66 8.26 -17.62 -0.43
C SER A 66 7.40 -18.35 -1.46
N GLU A 67 6.85 -19.52 -1.10
CA GLU A 67 5.96 -20.32 -1.96
C GLU A 67 4.64 -19.60 -2.24
N VAL A 68 4.06 -18.99 -1.23
CA VAL A 68 2.79 -18.28 -1.34
C VAL A 68 2.97 -17.02 -2.19
N LEU A 69 4.05 -16.28 -1.94
CA LEU A 69 4.35 -15.08 -2.73
C LEU A 69 4.73 -15.44 -4.16
N LEU A 70 5.41 -16.56 -4.40
CA LEU A 70 5.68 -17.05 -5.75
C LEU A 70 4.37 -17.35 -6.49
N HIS A 71 3.45 -18.07 -5.87
CA HIS A 71 2.14 -18.37 -6.44
C HIS A 71 1.34 -17.08 -6.72
N GLU A 72 1.36 -16.14 -5.78
CA GLU A 72 0.68 -14.85 -5.93
C GLU A 72 1.27 -14.02 -7.08
N PHE A 73 2.59 -14.02 -7.27
CA PHE A 73 3.23 -13.30 -8.38
C PHE A 73 2.90 -13.90 -9.76
N GLN A 74 2.60 -15.20 -9.82
CA GLN A 74 2.22 -15.91 -11.05
C GLN A 74 0.78 -15.60 -11.51
N ASN A 75 -0.14 -15.27 -10.59
CA ASN A 75 -1.51 -14.93 -10.98
C ASN A 75 -1.58 -13.56 -11.69
N GLU A 76 -2.60 -13.31 -12.51
CA GLU A 76 -2.66 -12.08 -13.32
C GLU A 76 -3.17 -10.83 -12.59
N LEU A 77 -3.68 -10.97 -11.36
CA LEU A 77 -4.24 -9.85 -10.62
C LEU A 77 -3.16 -8.76 -10.40
N PRO A 78 -3.50 -7.48 -10.54
CA PRO A 78 -2.54 -6.39 -10.50
C PRO A 78 -2.08 -6.05 -9.09
N ALA A 79 -2.80 -6.49 -8.05
CA ALA A 79 -2.53 -6.14 -6.67
C ALA A 79 -2.92 -7.25 -5.70
N PHE A 80 -2.34 -7.22 -4.50
CA PHE A 80 -2.77 -8.02 -3.35
C PHE A 80 -2.35 -7.34 -2.04
N PHE A 81 -3.05 -7.69 -0.98
CA PHE A 81 -2.72 -7.28 0.39
C PHE A 81 -1.89 -8.36 1.09
N ILE A 82 -0.96 -7.92 1.93
CA ILE A 82 -0.40 -8.72 3.02
C ILE A 82 -0.88 -8.07 4.30
N LEU A 83 -1.72 -8.79 5.03
CA LEU A 83 -2.17 -8.37 6.34
C LEU A 83 -1.07 -8.73 7.36
N THR A 84 -0.28 -7.74 7.75
CA THR A 84 0.83 -7.93 8.70
C THR A 84 0.34 -7.95 10.14
N ASN A 85 -0.78 -7.25 10.42
CA ASN A 85 -1.36 -7.10 11.76
C ASN A 85 -0.34 -6.59 12.79
N THR A 86 0.54 -5.68 12.36
CA THR A 86 1.68 -5.18 13.14
C THR A 86 1.35 -4.02 14.08
N ARG A 87 0.11 -3.52 14.11
CA ARG A 87 -0.27 -2.33 14.90
C ARG A 87 0.13 -2.37 16.37
N SER A 88 0.03 -3.54 17.01
CA SER A 88 0.36 -3.71 18.42
C SER A 88 1.77 -4.23 18.67
N MET A 89 2.58 -4.38 17.63
CA MET A 89 3.95 -4.87 17.74
C MET A 89 4.90 -3.72 18.10
N ASP A 90 5.97 -4.07 18.81
CA ASP A 90 7.07 -3.14 19.02
C ASP A 90 7.72 -2.79 17.67
N GLU A 91 8.27 -1.57 17.58
CA GLU A 91 8.84 -1.03 16.33
C GLU A 91 9.89 -1.95 15.71
N ASP A 92 10.79 -2.52 16.53
CA ASP A 92 11.85 -3.42 16.07
C ASP A 92 11.27 -4.72 15.49
N ALA A 93 10.22 -5.25 16.11
CA ALA A 93 9.56 -6.47 15.63
C ALA A 93 8.80 -6.21 14.33
N ALA A 94 8.12 -5.06 14.20
CA ALA A 94 7.45 -4.67 12.96
C ALA A 94 8.45 -4.41 11.82
N ARG A 95 9.60 -3.81 12.13
CA ARG A 95 10.69 -3.58 11.19
C ARG A 95 11.29 -4.88 10.68
N GLU A 96 11.62 -5.81 11.57
CA GLU A 96 12.16 -7.12 11.20
C GLU A 96 11.17 -7.88 10.30
N LEU A 97 9.88 -7.83 10.64
CA LEU A 97 8.85 -8.46 9.83
C LEU A 97 8.75 -7.84 8.43
N ASN A 98 8.76 -6.51 8.33
CA ASN A 98 8.72 -5.82 7.04
C ASN A 98 9.97 -6.12 6.18
N LEU A 99 11.14 -6.26 6.79
CA LEU A 99 12.36 -6.69 6.09
C LEU A 99 12.22 -8.12 5.56
N GLN A 100 11.72 -9.05 6.38
CA GLN A 100 11.46 -10.43 5.97
C GLN A 100 10.48 -10.48 4.78
N ILE A 101 9.37 -9.74 4.86
CA ILE A 101 8.38 -9.64 3.78
C ILE A 101 9.05 -9.08 2.52
N GLY A 102 9.82 -7.99 2.63
CA GLY A 102 10.55 -7.39 1.52
C GLY A 102 11.51 -8.36 0.84
N HIS A 103 12.24 -9.17 1.61
CA HIS A 103 13.12 -10.21 1.07
C HIS A 103 12.34 -11.27 0.29
N ASN A 104 11.24 -11.78 0.84
CA ASN A 104 10.45 -12.81 0.17
C ASN A 104 9.78 -12.27 -1.11
N LEU A 105 9.30 -11.02 -1.09
CA LEU A 105 8.78 -10.34 -2.28
C LEU A 105 9.84 -10.19 -3.37
N GLN A 106 11.06 -9.78 -2.99
CA GLN A 106 12.17 -9.66 -3.92
C GLN A 106 12.53 -10.99 -4.57
N GLN A 107 12.52 -12.09 -3.80
CA GLN A 107 12.75 -13.44 -4.32
C GLN A 107 11.66 -13.87 -5.31
N ALA A 108 10.38 -13.71 -4.95
CA ALA A 108 9.26 -14.03 -5.84
C ALA A 108 9.29 -13.20 -7.14
N SER A 109 9.63 -11.92 -7.04
CA SER A 109 9.81 -11.02 -8.19
C SER A 109 10.93 -11.50 -9.13
N GLN A 110 12.10 -11.87 -8.58
CA GLN A 110 13.22 -12.38 -9.37
C GLN A 110 12.90 -13.70 -10.06
N GLN A 111 12.23 -14.62 -9.38
CA GLN A 111 11.87 -15.93 -9.93
C GLN A 111 10.80 -15.84 -11.03
N THR A 112 9.86 -14.91 -10.91
CA THR A 112 8.77 -14.74 -11.90
C THR A 112 9.10 -13.71 -12.99
N GLY A 113 10.16 -12.92 -12.81
CA GLY A 113 10.48 -11.79 -13.68
C GLY A 113 9.46 -10.65 -13.62
N ARG A 114 8.56 -10.65 -12.61
CA ARG A 114 7.50 -9.65 -12.50
C ARG A 114 7.91 -8.54 -11.53
N PRO A 115 7.97 -7.26 -11.98
CA PRO A 115 8.29 -6.15 -11.11
C PRO A 115 7.14 -5.88 -10.14
N PHE A 116 7.45 -5.30 -8.99
CA PHE A 116 6.44 -4.90 -8.01
C PHE A 116 6.73 -3.52 -7.42
N THR A 117 5.75 -2.98 -6.72
CA THR A 117 5.90 -1.82 -5.83
C THR A 117 5.20 -2.11 -4.52
N VAL A 118 5.63 -1.45 -3.44
CA VAL A 118 5.07 -1.63 -2.10
C VAL A 118 4.39 -0.36 -1.66
N ILE A 119 3.17 -0.49 -1.17
CA ILE A 119 2.43 0.56 -0.47
C ILE A 119 2.33 0.12 0.99
N SER A 120 2.90 0.92 1.89
CA SER A 120 2.64 0.78 3.32
C SER A 120 1.34 1.50 3.63
N ARG A 121 0.37 0.76 4.15
CA ARG A 121 -0.89 1.32 4.65
C ARG A 121 -0.87 1.19 6.17
N SER A 122 -1.02 2.34 6.81
CA SER A 122 -1.25 2.47 8.25
C SER A 122 -2.36 3.49 8.47
N ASP A 123 -3.10 3.34 9.56
CA ASP A 123 -4.08 4.37 9.93
C ASP A 123 -3.36 5.65 10.37
N SER A 124 -3.88 6.80 9.90
CA SER A 124 -3.45 8.11 10.38
C SER A 124 -4.03 8.36 11.77
N THR A 125 -3.16 8.71 12.73
CA THR A 125 -3.55 9.31 14.01
C THR A 125 -3.50 10.83 13.95
#